data_AF-A0AAD6F4B0-F1
#
_entry.id   AF-A0AAD6F4B0-F1
#
_cell.length_a   1.000
_cell.length_b   1.000
_cell.length_c   1.000
_cell.angle_alpha   90.00
_cell.angle_beta   90.00
_cell.angle_gamma   90.00
#
_symmetry.space_group_name_H-M   'P 1'
#
loop_
_entity.id
_entity.type
_entity.pdbx_description
1 polymer ?
#
loop_
_entity_poly.entity_id
_entity_poly.type
_entity_poly.pdbx_seq_one_letter_code
_entity_poly.pdbx_strand_id
1 'polypeptide(L)' 'MERWRLLKRSSLEHLGKEDFKKFKWFLQQKYLGFEGIPKSRLEDADRMDTVDQMFLNYCINTIKVTIMVLGRYKRMI' A
#
# COMPACT_ATOMS: atom_id res chain seq x y z
N MET A 1 -16.62 -3.46 6.99
CA MET A 1 -17.05 -2.08 7.35
C MET A 1 -16.02 -1.33 8.18
N GLU A 2 -15.29 -1.96 9.11
CA GLU A 2 -14.33 -1.26 10.00
C GLU A 2 -12.91 -1.06 9.42
N ARG A 3 -12.49 -1.93 8.49
CA ARG A 3 -11.16 -1.90 7.82
C ARG A 3 -10.90 -0.60 7.06
N TRP A 4 -11.93 -0.06 6.42
CA TRP A 4 -11.86 1.14 5.59
C TRP A 4 -11.54 2.41 6.37
N ARG A 5 -11.95 2.50 7.63
CA ARG A 5 -11.71 3.69 8.47
C ARG A 5 -10.23 3.88 8.81
N LEU A 6 -9.49 2.78 8.96
CA LEU A 6 -8.06 2.81 9.31
C LEU A 6 -7.18 3.17 8.10
N LEU A 7 -7.56 2.71 6.90
CA LEU A 7 -6.85 3.03 5.66
C LEU A 7 -7.17 4.42 5.13
N LYS A 8 -8.37 4.94 5.39
CA LYS A 8 -8.72 6.33 5.12
C LYS A 8 -7.84 7.32 5.90
N ARG A 9 -7.50 7.01 7.17
CA ARG A 9 -6.53 7.80 7.97
C ARG A 9 -5.09 7.71 7.45
N SER A 10 -4.76 6.68 6.66
CA SER A 10 -3.45 6.51 6.01
C SER A 10 -3.44 6.91 4.53
N SER A 11 -4.53 7.54 4.05
CA SER A 11 -4.55 8.55 2.99
C SER A 11 -3.97 8.17 1.61
N LEU A 12 -4.18 6.94 1.14
CA LEU A 12 -4.06 6.62 -0.30
C LEU A 12 -4.99 7.51 -1.17
N GLU A 13 -6.13 7.94 -0.61
CA GLU A 13 -7.06 8.88 -1.25
C GLU A 13 -6.43 10.24 -1.58
N HIS A 14 -5.41 10.67 -0.81
CA HIS A 14 -4.74 11.96 -1.01
C HIS A 14 -3.49 11.85 -1.87
N LEU A 15 -3.06 10.64 -2.23
CA LEU A 15 -1.94 10.45 -3.15
C LEU A 15 -2.37 10.87 -4.56
N GLY A 16 -1.61 11.79 -5.14
CA GLY A 16 -1.67 12.07 -6.57
C GLY A 16 -1.36 10.82 -7.40
N LYS A 17 -1.67 10.86 -8.70
CA LYS A 17 -1.54 9.70 -9.59
C LYS A 17 -0.11 9.12 -9.63
N GLU A 18 0.89 10.00 -9.72
CA GLU A 18 2.30 9.60 -9.77
C GLU A 18 2.78 9.03 -8.43
N ASP A 19 2.36 9.61 -7.31
CA ASP A 19 2.73 9.13 -5.99
C ASP A 19 2.06 7.79 -5.68
N PHE A 20 0.82 7.61 -6.15
CA PHE A 20 0.14 6.32 -6.07
C PHE A 20 0.84 5.25 -6.93
N LYS A 21 1.35 5.61 -8.12
CA LYS A 21 2.16 4.70 -8.94
C LYS A 21 3.45 4.28 -8.22
N LYS A 22 4.15 5.22 -7.59
CA LYS A 22 5.35 4.92 -6.77
C LYS A 22 5.00 4.06 -5.57
N PHE A 23 3.87 4.32 -4.90
CA PHE A 23 3.37 3.49 -3.81
C PHE A 23 3.17 2.03 -4.24
N LYS A 24 2.51 1.78 -5.39
CA LYS A 24 2.37 0.42 -5.95
C LYS A 24 3.71 -0.22 -6.29
N TRP A 25 4.70 0.55 -6.74
CA TRP A 25 6.05 0.05 -6.98
C TRP A 25 6.74 -0.40 -5.69
N PHE A 26 6.59 0.35 -4.59
CA PHE A 26 7.12 -0.04 -3.28
C PHE A 26 6.49 -1.32 -2.75
N LEU A 27 5.17 -1.54 -2.94
CA LEU A 27 4.50 -2.76 -2.50
C LEU A 27 5.03 -4.04 -3.18
N GLN A 28 5.69 -3.93 -4.34
CA GLN A 28 6.29 -5.07 -5.04
C GLN A 28 7.60 -5.54 -4.41
N GLN A 29 8.18 -4.73 -3.54
CA GLN A 29 9.48 -5.02 -2.95
C GLN A 29 9.32 -5.83 -1.66
N LYS A 30 10.28 -6.73 -1.40
CA LYS A 30 10.36 -7.46 -0.15
C LYS A 30 10.83 -6.53 0.97
N TYR A 31 10.01 -6.35 2.01
CA TYR A 31 10.34 -5.48 3.13
C TYR A 31 10.12 -6.16 4.48
N LEU A 32 11.15 -6.10 5.33
CA LEU A 32 11.08 -6.41 6.77
C LEU A 32 10.38 -7.75 7.07
N GLY A 33 10.69 -8.79 6.28
CA GLY A 33 10.15 -10.14 6.46
C GLY A 33 8.83 -10.42 5.73
N PHE A 34 8.28 -9.46 5.00
CA PHE A 34 7.08 -9.65 4.18
C PHE A 34 7.41 -9.69 2.69
N GLU A 35 6.83 -10.67 2.00
CA GLU A 35 6.92 -10.79 0.55
C GLU A 35 6.21 -9.61 -0.15
N GLY A 36 6.79 -9.17 -1.26
CA GLY A 36 6.18 -8.15 -2.10
C GLY A 36 4.91 -8.67 -2.78
N ILE A 37 3.97 -7.77 -3.08
CA ILE A 37 2.80 -8.09 -3.87
C ILE A 37 3.21 -8.17 -5.35
N PRO A 38 2.88 -9.24 -6.10
CA PRO A 38 3.21 -9.35 -7.50
C PRO A 38 2.71 -8.16 -8.34
N LYS A 39 3.55 -7.68 -9.28
CA LYS A 39 3.20 -6.57 -10.19
C LYS A 39 1.87 -6.79 -10.91
N SER A 40 1.60 -8.03 -11.36
CA SER A 40 0.37 -8.39 -12.06
C SER A 40 -0.90 -8.14 -11.26
N ARG A 41 -0.83 -8.14 -9.93
CA ARG A 41 -1.97 -7.83 -9.05
C ARG A 41 -2.13 -6.34 -8.77
N LEU A 42 -1.12 -5.54 -9.11
CA LEU A 42 -1.06 -4.11 -8.80
C LEU A 42 -1.11 -3.22 -10.04
N GLU A 43 -0.79 -3.72 -11.23
CA GLU A 43 -0.66 -2.92 -12.46
C GLU A 43 -1.93 -2.09 -12.75
N ASP A 44 -3.07 -2.77 -12.80
CA ASP A 44 -4.38 -2.16 -13.09
C ASP A 44 -5.22 -1.89 -11.83
N ALA A 45 -4.73 -2.27 -10.65
CA ALA A 45 -5.42 -2.05 -9.39
C ALA A 45 -5.64 -0.56 -9.12
N ASP A 46 -6.89 -0.20 -8.84
CA ASP A 46 -7.23 1.11 -8.32
C ASP A 46 -6.87 1.21 -6.82
N ARG A 47 -7.26 2.31 -6.16
CA ARG A 47 -6.92 2.53 -4.74
C ARG A 47 -7.59 1.50 -3.82
N MET A 48 -8.82 1.11 -4.13
CA MET A 48 -9.58 0.16 -3.35
C MET A 48 -9.06 -1.26 -3.59
N ASP A 49 -8.83 -1.62 -4.86
CA ASP A 49 -8.20 -2.90 -5.21
C ASP A 49 -6.84 -3.06 -4.54
N THR A 50 -6.03 -1.99 -4.53
CA THR A 50 -4.71 -2.00 -3.90
C THR A 50 -4.80 -2.23 -2.39
N VAL A 51 -5.77 -1.62 -1.72
CA VAL A 51 -6.05 -1.86 -0.30
C VAL A 51 -6.40 -3.33 -0.05
N ASP A 52 -7.25 -3.91 -0.91
CA ASP A 52 -7.63 -5.32 -0.79
C ASP A 52 -6.44 -6.26 -1.04
N GLN A 53 -5.60 -5.97 -2.03
CA GLN A 53 -4.36 -6.72 -2.27
C GLN A 53 -3.40 -6.66 -1.08
N MET A 54 -3.26 -5.49 -0.44
CA MET A 54 -2.45 -5.35 0.77
C MET A 54 -3.03 -6.16 1.93
N PHE A 55 -4.35 -6.18 2.08
CA PHE A 55 -5.01 -6.98 3.10
C PHE A 55 -4.83 -8.47 2.86
N LEU A 56 -4.97 -8.93 1.62
CA LEU A 56 -4.76 -10.33 1.24
C LEU A 56 -3.31 -10.77 1.46
N ASN A 57 -2.33 -9.92 1.18
CA ASN A 57 -0.93 -10.28 1.24
C ASN A 57 -0.33 -10.16 2.66
N TYR A 58 -0.78 -9.17 3.43
CA TYR A 58 -0.21 -8.85 4.74
C TYR A 58 -1.15 -9.16 5.92
N CYS A 59 -2.42 -9.51 5.66
CA CYS A 59 -3.43 -9.83 6.67
C CYS A 59 -3.48 -8.78 7.80
N ILE A 60 -3.24 -9.19 9.05
CA ILE A 60 -3.24 -8.29 10.22
C ILE A 60 -2.14 -7.22 10.16
N ASN A 61 -1.08 -7.44 9.37
CA ASN A 61 0.07 -6.55 9.27
C ASN A 61 -0.13 -5.42 8.25
N THR A 62 -1.27 -5.35 7.59
CA THR A 62 -1.60 -4.34 6.57
C THR A 62 -1.32 -2.92 7.07
N ILE A 63 -1.78 -2.58 8.27
CA ILE A 63 -1.58 -1.23 8.85
C ILE A 63 -0.09 -0.93 9.07
N LYS A 64 0.66 -1.93 9.57
CA LYS A 64 2.10 -1.79 9.80
C LYS A 64 2.84 -1.56 8.47
N VAL A 65 2.51 -2.32 7.43
CA VAL A 65 3.11 -2.17 6.10
C VAL A 65 2.74 -0.82 5.47
N THR A 66 1.48 -0.39 5.56
CA THR A 66 1.04 0.93 5.06
C THR A 66 1.84 2.07 5.69
N ILE A 67 1.98 2.08 7.03
CA ILE A 67 2.74 3.12 7.74
C ILE A 67 4.21 3.11 7.32
N MET A 68 4.82 1.94 7.14
CA MET A 68 6.22 1.82 6.73
C MET A 68 6.46 2.35 5.31
N VAL A 69 5.60 2.00 4.35
CA VAL A 69 5.72 2.45 2.96
C VAL A 69 5.52 3.96 2.86
N LEU A 70 4.50 4.51 3.53
CA LEU A 70 4.26 5.96 3.55
C LEU A 70 5.38 6.72 4.27
N GLY A 71 5.94 6.15 5.34
CA GLY A 71 7.09 6.72 6.04
C GLY A 71 8.35 6.76 5.17
N ARG A 72 8.56 5.77 4.30
CA ARG A 72 9.66 5.77 3.33
C ARG A 72 9.43 6.77 2.21
N TYR A 73 8.21 6.84 1.69
CA TYR A 73 7.83 7.86 0.70
C TYR A 73 8.18 9.27 1.22
N LYS A 74 7.74 9.63 2.43
CA LYS A 74 8.02 10.94 3.05
C LYS A 74 9.50 11.26 3.33
N ARG A 75 10.40 10.27 3.34
CA ARG A 75 11.85 10.51 3.52
C ARG A 75 12.60 10.68 2.21
N MET A 76 11.95 10.43 1.08
CA MET A 76 12.54 10.51 -0.26
C MET A 76 12.16 11.79 -1.03
N ILE A 77 11.27 12.61 -0.45
CA ILE A 77 10.88 13.95 -0.90
C ILE A 77 11.21 14.94 0.20
#